data_AF-A0A927PXD1-F1
#
_entry.id   AF-A0A927PXD1-F1
#
_cell.length_a   1.000
_cell.length_b   1.000
_cell.length_c   1.000
_cell.angle_alpha   90.00
_cell.angle_beta   90.00
_cell.angle_gamma   90.00
#
_symmetry.space_group_name_H-M   'P 1'
#
loop_
_entity.id
_entity.type
_entity.pdbx_description
1 polymer ?
#
loop_
_entity_poly.entity_id
_entity_poly.type
_entity_poly.pdbx_seq_one_letter_code
_entity_poly.pdbx_strand_id
1 'polypeptide(L)'
;MSLFSAWVCLFTRHASTDAAGCYHRLMDRTVAIALQVLDEAFWPAAKEPQQTSAVRLALHVLRPHAPKQWLIDYWEAAGSADPISRQQNMMRCLNGIRARVKPAER
;
A
#
# COMPACT_ATOMS: atom_id res chain seq x y z
N MET A 1 6.26 -38.70 20.68
CA MET A 1 6.07 -37.27 20.37
C MET A 1 5.76 -37.13 18.88
N SER A 2 4.50 -37.19 18.44
CA SER A 2 4.13 -36.93 17.03
C SER A 2 2.63 -36.69 16.80
N LEU A 3 1.93 -36.08 17.76
CA LEU A 3 0.50 -35.74 17.61
C LEU A 3 0.23 -34.26 17.25
N PHE A 4 1.27 -33.42 17.19
CA PHE A 4 1.11 -31.99 16.91
C PHE A 4 1.06 -31.62 15.42
N SER A 5 1.54 -32.49 14.53
CA SER A 5 1.65 -32.17 13.08
C SER A 5 0.37 -32.48 12.29
N ALA A 6 -0.42 -33.47 12.73
CA ALA A 6 -1.64 -33.86 12.02
C ALA A 6 -2.82 -32.89 12.24
N TRP A 7 -2.87 -32.21 13.39
CA TRP A 7 -3.98 -31.32 13.74
C TRP A 7 -3.90 -29.95 13.04
N VAL A 8 -2.70 -29.45 12.77
CA VAL A 8 -2.48 -28.20 12.02
C VAL A 8 -2.87 -28.34 10.54
N CYS A 9 -2.67 -29.53 9.95
CA CYS A 9 -3.02 -29.76 8.54
C CYS A 9 -4.52 -29.87 8.27
N LEU A 10 -5.33 -30.32 9.25
CA LEU A 10 -6.77 -30.48 9.04
C LEU A 10 -7.57 -29.20 9.31
N PHE A 11 -7.13 -28.35 10.25
CA PHE A 11 -7.83 -27.09 10.57
C PHE A 11 -7.64 -26.01 9.50
N THR A 12 -6.60 -26.13 8.67
CA THR A 12 -6.28 -25.14 7.62
C THR A 12 -7.08 -25.34 6.32
N ARG A 13 -7.82 -26.45 6.16
CA ARG A 13 -8.40 -26.81 4.85
C ARG A 13 -9.90 -26.52 4.69
N HIS A 14 -10.66 -26.24 5.76
CA HIS A 14 -12.12 -25.99 5.64
C HIS A 14 -12.57 -24.55 5.93
N ALA A 15 -11.74 -23.70 6.52
CA ALA A 15 -12.00 -22.26 6.67
C ALA A 15 -11.43 -21.42 5.51
N SER A 16 -10.94 -22.07 4.44
CA SER A 16 -10.02 -21.45 3.47
C SER A 16 -10.71 -20.73 2.31
N THR A 17 -11.95 -21.06 1.96
CA THR A 17 -12.60 -20.52 0.75
C THR A 17 -13.41 -19.24 0.98
N ASP A 18 -14.14 -19.12 2.11
CA ASP A 18 -14.94 -17.92 2.39
C ASP A 18 -14.13 -16.79 3.07
N ALA A 19 -13.14 -17.14 3.89
CA ALA A 19 -12.23 -16.16 4.48
C ALA A 19 -11.37 -15.50 3.40
N ALA A 20 -10.89 -16.23 2.40
CA ALA A 20 -10.10 -15.66 1.31
C ALA A 20 -10.86 -14.58 0.53
N GLY A 21 -12.18 -14.73 0.33
CA GLY A 21 -13.02 -13.70 -0.30
C GLY A 21 -13.20 -12.46 0.58
N CYS A 22 -13.40 -12.63 1.89
CA CYS A 22 -13.50 -11.51 2.84
C CYS A 22 -12.14 -10.80 3.02
N TYR A 23 -11.05 -11.56 3.18
CA TYR A 23 -9.68 -11.04 3.25
C TYR A 23 -9.27 -10.35 1.96
N HIS A 24 -9.63 -10.87 0.79
CA HIS A 24 -9.35 -10.22 -0.49
C HIS A 24 -10.11 -8.89 -0.62
N ARG A 25 -11.39 -8.85 -0.22
CA ARG A 25 -12.19 -7.62 -0.18
C ARG A 25 -11.69 -6.62 0.87
N LEU A 26 -11.18 -7.09 2.02
CA LEU A 26 -10.56 -6.24 3.04
C LEU A 26 -9.18 -5.73 2.61
N MET A 27 -8.39 -6.55 1.94
CA MET A 27 -7.10 -6.16 1.35
C MET A 27 -7.31 -5.09 0.28
N ASP A 28 -8.29 -5.28 -0.62
CA ASP A 28 -8.68 -4.28 -1.60
C ASP A 28 -9.09 -2.96 -0.94
N ARG A 29 -9.89 -3.03 0.14
CA ARG A 29 -10.28 -1.83 0.91
C ARG A 29 -9.09 -1.16 1.60
N THR A 30 -8.16 -1.93 2.15
CA THR A 30 -6.98 -1.37 2.85
C THR A 30 -6.03 -0.69 1.86
N VAL A 31 -5.89 -1.27 0.66
CA VAL A 31 -5.15 -0.67 -0.46
C VAL A 31 -5.81 0.61 -0.95
N ALA A 32 -7.14 0.62 -1.10
CA ALA A 32 -7.89 1.83 -1.46
C ALA A 32 -7.72 2.95 -0.43
N ILE A 33 -7.79 2.62 0.87
CA ILE A 33 -7.54 3.58 1.96
C ILE A 33 -6.10 4.08 1.91
N ALA A 34 -5.11 3.21 1.67
CA ALA A 34 -3.73 3.62 1.56
C ALA A 34 -3.51 4.61 0.39
N LEU A 35 -4.13 4.37 -0.76
CA LEU A 35 -4.10 5.30 -1.89
C LEU A 35 -4.74 6.65 -1.53
N GLN A 36 -5.90 6.62 -0.84
CA GLN A 36 -6.56 7.84 -0.37
C GLN A 36 -5.68 8.65 0.57
N VAL A 37 -4.97 8.01 1.51
CA VAL A 37 -4.02 8.70 2.40
C VAL A 37 -2.88 9.36 1.62
N LEU A 38 -2.39 8.73 0.55
CA LEU A 38 -1.38 9.35 -0.31
C LEU A 38 -1.94 10.56 -1.09
N ASP A 39 -3.19 10.49 -1.55
CA ASP A 39 -3.88 11.61 -2.20
C ASP A 39 -4.12 12.79 -1.25
N GLU A 40 -4.54 12.52 -0.03
CA GLU A 40 -4.73 13.54 0.99
C GLU A 40 -3.41 14.23 1.35
N ALA A 41 -2.31 13.47 1.38
CA ALA A 41 -0.96 14.01 1.60
C ALA A 41 -0.41 14.80 0.39
N PHE A 42 -0.95 14.62 -0.82
CA PHE A 42 -0.47 15.33 -2.01
C PHE A 42 -0.80 16.83 -2.00
N TRP A 43 -1.99 17.22 -1.52
CA TRP A 43 -2.42 18.62 -1.48
C TRP A 43 -1.54 19.53 -0.59
N PRO A 44 -1.26 19.16 0.68
CA PRO A 44 -0.41 19.98 1.55
C PRO A 44 1.08 19.89 1.16
N ALA A 45 1.48 18.93 0.32
CA ALA A 45 2.86 18.79 -0.13
C ALA A 45 3.39 20.04 -0.87
N ALA A 46 2.54 20.87 -1.46
CA ALA A 46 2.98 22.13 -2.06
C ALA A 46 3.56 23.12 -1.03
N LYS A 47 3.15 23.03 0.24
CA LYS A 47 3.52 23.97 1.30
C LYS A 47 4.64 23.45 2.18
N GLU A 48 4.58 22.17 2.56
CA GLU A 48 5.50 21.59 3.53
C GLU A 48 5.81 20.11 3.22
N PRO A 49 6.92 19.56 3.74
CA PRO A 49 7.23 18.14 3.63
C PRO A 49 6.15 17.25 4.28
N GLN A 50 5.86 16.11 3.65
CA GLN A 50 4.74 15.22 4.02
C GLN A 50 5.21 13.83 4.46
N GLN A 51 6.39 13.74 5.06
CA GLN A 51 6.91 12.50 5.67
C GLN A 51 6.22 12.16 7.01
N THR A 52 4.89 12.04 6.96
CA THR A 52 4.07 11.74 8.13
C THR A 52 4.01 10.23 8.41
N SER A 53 3.66 9.86 9.64
CA SER A 53 3.42 8.46 10.00
C SER A 53 2.32 7.81 9.18
N ALA A 54 1.30 8.58 8.77
CA ALA A 54 0.21 8.10 7.92
C ALA A 54 0.71 7.71 6.52
N VAL A 55 1.53 8.56 5.90
CA VAL A 55 2.17 8.26 4.60
C VAL A 55 3.07 7.04 4.70
N ARG A 56 3.88 6.93 5.77
CA ARG A 56 4.75 5.77 5.98
C ARG A 56 3.95 4.46 6.12
N LEU A 57 2.83 4.49 6.83
CA LEU A 57 1.93 3.34 6.96
C LEU A 57 1.27 2.98 5.63
N ALA A 58 0.77 3.97 4.88
CA ALA A 58 0.18 3.77 3.57
C ALA A 58 1.17 3.12 2.59
N LEU A 59 2.41 3.63 2.53
CA LEU A 59 3.47 3.03 1.72
C LEU A 59 3.80 1.61 2.15
N HIS A 60 3.77 1.32 3.47
CA HIS A 60 3.99 -0.04 3.98
C HIS A 60 2.91 -1.01 3.49
N VAL A 61 1.64 -0.61 3.54
CA VAL A 61 0.50 -1.39 3.04
C VAL A 61 0.62 -1.69 1.55
N LEU A 62 1.19 -0.75 0.77
CA LEU A 62 1.33 -0.88 -0.68
C LEU A 62 2.55 -1.71 -1.13
N ARG A 63 3.43 -2.11 -0.20
CA ARG A 63 4.64 -2.92 -0.49
C ARG A 63 4.41 -4.19 -1.33
N PRO A 64 3.35 -4.99 -1.12
CA PRO A 64 3.10 -6.17 -1.95
C PRO A 64 2.50 -5.85 -3.32
N HIS A 65 2.00 -4.62 -3.53
CA HIS A 65 1.26 -4.23 -4.74
C HIS A 65 2.06 -3.34 -5.69
N ALA A 66 3.08 -2.64 -5.19
CA ALA A 66 3.88 -1.69 -5.97
C ALA A 66 5.39 -2.00 -5.89
N PRO A 67 6.17 -1.60 -6.91
CA PRO A 67 7.63 -1.73 -6.87
C PRO A 67 8.21 -0.95 -5.68
N LYS A 68 9.11 -1.60 -4.93
CA LYS A 68 9.78 -0.99 -3.76
C LYS A 68 10.42 0.36 -4.11
N GLN A 69 11.01 0.49 -5.30
CA GLN A 69 11.66 1.72 -5.74
C GLN A 69 10.67 2.90 -5.77
N TRP A 70 9.46 2.71 -6.31
CA TRP A 70 8.46 3.80 -6.37
C TRP A 70 7.97 4.22 -4.99
N LEU A 71 7.93 3.29 -4.02
CA LEU A 71 7.56 3.60 -2.64
C LEU A 71 8.66 4.42 -1.94
N ILE A 72 9.93 4.09 -2.19
CA ILE A 72 11.07 4.85 -1.67
C ILE A 72 11.11 6.23 -2.33
N ASP A 73 11.02 6.30 -3.66
CA ASP A 73 11.04 7.56 -4.40
C ASP A 73 9.91 8.50 -3.94
N TYR A 74 8.71 7.96 -3.65
CA TYR A 74 7.62 8.74 -3.08
C TYR A 74 7.98 9.30 -1.69
N TRP A 75 8.56 8.47 -0.82
CA TRP A 75 8.97 8.87 0.52
C TRP A 75 10.05 9.96 0.51
N GLU A 76 11.07 9.81 -0.34
CA GLU A 76 12.14 10.80 -0.52
C GLU A 76 11.58 12.09 -1.10
N ALA A 77 10.71 12.00 -2.12
CA ALA A 77 10.05 13.16 -2.70
C ALA A 77 9.25 13.93 -1.65
N ALA A 78 8.47 13.24 -0.82
CA ALA A 78 7.68 13.85 0.26
C ALA A 78 8.54 14.61 1.29
N GLY A 79 9.82 14.26 1.44
CA GLY A 79 10.77 14.92 2.34
C GLY A 79 11.57 16.05 1.69
N SER A 80 11.51 16.20 0.37
CA SER A 80 12.30 17.20 -0.35
C SER A 80 11.98 18.62 0.12
N ALA A 81 12.97 19.49 0.20
CA ALA A 81 12.78 20.90 0.56
C ALA A 81 12.16 21.72 -0.59
N ASP A 82 12.41 21.34 -1.84
CA ASP A 82 11.90 22.03 -3.01
C ASP A 82 10.42 21.67 -3.27
N PRO A 83 9.47 22.61 -3.12
CA PRO A 83 8.04 22.34 -3.29
C PRO A 83 7.66 21.88 -4.69
N ILE A 84 8.32 22.39 -5.73
CA ILE A 84 7.98 22.05 -7.12
C ILE A 84 8.42 20.61 -7.40
N SER A 85 9.70 20.31 -7.17
CA SER A 85 10.22 18.95 -7.35
C SER A 85 9.53 17.94 -6.44
N ARG A 86 9.19 18.32 -5.20
CA ARG A 86 8.41 17.48 -4.27
C ARG A 86 7.09 17.07 -4.88
N GLN A 87 6.28 18.05 -5.29
CA GLN A 87 4.94 17.78 -5.83
C GLN A 87 4.99 16.99 -7.14
N GLN A 88 5.91 17.32 -8.05
CA GLN A 88 6.09 16.61 -9.32
C GLN A 88 6.51 15.15 -9.11
N ASN A 89 7.50 14.90 -8.24
CA ASN A 89 7.99 13.56 -7.98
C ASN A 89 6.96 12.72 -7.20
N MET A 90 6.24 13.31 -6.24
CA MET A 90 5.13 12.65 -5.55
C MET A 90 4.03 12.24 -6.54
N MET A 91 3.63 13.14 -7.44
CA MET A 91 2.61 12.83 -8.46
C MET A 91 3.07 11.75 -9.44
N ARG A 92 4.33 11.80 -9.91
CA ARG A 92 4.92 10.77 -10.77
C ARG A 92 4.85 9.39 -10.10
N CYS A 93 5.29 9.30 -8.84
CA CYS A 93 5.30 8.05 -8.10
C CYS A 93 3.88 7.55 -7.81
N LEU A 94 2.97 8.44 -7.42
CA LEU A 94 1.56 8.10 -7.16
C LEU A 94 0.86 7.56 -8.40
N ASN A 95 1.08 8.18 -9.56
CA ASN A 95 0.53 7.71 -10.82
C ASN A 95 1.09 6.34 -11.23
N GLY A 96 2.38 6.10 -11.00
CA GLY A 96 2.99 4.78 -11.18
C GLY A 96 2.35 3.73 -10.27
N ILE A 97 2.26 4.01 -8.97
CA ILE A 97 1.62 3.13 -7.98
C ILE A 97 0.19 2.81 -8.40
N ARG A 98 -0.63 3.80 -8.76
CA ARG A 98 -2.00 3.60 -9.25
C ARG A 98 -2.08 2.71 -10.48
N ALA A 99 -1.21 2.93 -11.46
CA ALA A 99 -1.17 2.13 -12.68
C ALA A 99 -0.86 0.65 -12.40
N ARG A 100 -0.12 0.36 -11.33
CA ARG A 100 0.22 -1.01 -10.92
C ARG A 100 -0.80 -1.65 -9.98
N VAL A 101 -1.44 -0.84 -9.14
CA VAL A 101 -2.44 -1.27 -8.17
C VAL A 101 -3.80 -1.55 -8.81
N LYS A 102 -4.03 -1.13 -10.08
CA LYS A 102 -5.28 -1.41 -10.79
C LYS A 102 -5.72 -2.87 -10.57
N PRO A 103 -6.95 -3.10 -10.07
CA PRO A 103 -7.48 -4.45 -9.97
C PRO A 103 -7.47 -5.05 -11.37
N ALA A 104 -7.16 -6.33 -11.46
CA ALA A 104 -7.34 -7.07 -12.69
C ALA A 104 -8.83 -6.99 -13.05
N GLU A 105 -9.22 -6.07 -13.93
CA GLU A 105 -10.44 -6.21 -14.72
C GLU A 105 -10.21 -7.44 -15.60
N ARG A 106 -10.68 -8.60 -15.12
CA ARG A 106 -10.90 -9.81 -15.91
C ARG A 106 -12.34 -9.83 -16.38
#